data_AF-A0A3B8P2A1-F1
#
_entry.id   AF-A0A3B8P2A1-F1
#
_cell.length_a   1.000
_cell.length_b   1.000
_cell.length_c   1.000
_cell.angle_alpha   90.00
_cell.angle_beta   90.00
_cell.angle_gamma   90.00
#
_symmetry.space_group_name_H-M   'P 1'
#
loop_
_entity.id
_entity.type
_entity.pdbx_description
1 polymer ?
#
loop_
_entity_poly.entity_id
_entity_poly.type
_entity_poly.pdbx_seq_one_letter_code
_entity_poly.pdbx_strand_id
1 'polypeptide(L)'
;MLDCTAEDWPHACDFPTLSEKLPRLIHTLGFHYFHFAYVSVRRNVTEGNLLPGGAQLVQAALGTRPEHVRYSNLPLLWDAQTFRRSPDRWREAHALGLRHGWIQPVRLGLASSYLAVLRPHVSVSRDELYLKSAWIMWLSERLHLAVEYSDGAPDLGNHCLDRQ
;
A
#
# COMPACT_ATOMS: atom_id res chain seq x y z
N MET A 1 -5.76 19.75 3.52
CA MET A 1 -4.39 19.50 3.02
C MET A 1 -3.65 18.91 4.21
N LEU A 2 -3.06 17.72 4.08
CA LEU A 2 -2.43 17.06 5.24
C LEU A 2 -1.16 17.84 5.59
N ASP A 3 -1.24 18.69 6.63
CA ASP A 3 -0.16 19.51 7.16
C ASP A 3 0.87 18.67 7.92
N CYS A 4 1.45 17.66 7.27
CA CYS A 4 2.65 17.00 7.77
C CYS A 4 3.81 17.49 6.91
N THR A 5 4.48 18.54 7.35
CA THR A 5 5.67 19.07 6.69
C THR A 5 6.85 18.10 6.84
N ALA A 6 7.81 18.16 5.92
CA ALA A 6 9.00 17.30 5.91
C ALA A 6 9.83 17.35 7.22
N GLU A 7 9.61 18.36 8.06
CA GLU A 7 10.29 18.59 9.33
C GLU A 7 9.78 17.70 10.49
N ASP A 8 8.56 17.16 10.42
CA ASP A 8 8.01 16.25 11.46
C ASP A 8 8.57 14.82 11.35
N TRP A 9 9.42 14.56 10.35
CA TRP A 9 9.70 13.21 9.87
C TRP A 9 10.80 12.39 10.57
N PRO A 10 11.83 12.96 11.24
CA PRO A 10 12.86 12.14 11.89
C PRO A 10 12.31 11.18 12.97
N HIS A 11 11.14 11.50 13.53
CA HIS A 11 10.45 10.71 14.56
C HIS A 11 9.26 9.89 14.02
N ALA A 12 8.93 10.00 12.73
CA ALA A 12 7.81 9.31 12.08
C ALA A 12 8.22 8.00 11.36
N CYS A 13 9.41 7.49 11.67
CA CYS A 13 9.99 6.29 11.05
C CYS A 13 9.57 4.97 11.70
N ASP A 14 8.67 5.00 12.69
CA ASP A 14 8.21 3.80 13.40
C ASP A 14 6.87 3.28 12.87
N PHE A 15 6.80 1.98 12.62
CA PHE A 15 5.64 1.32 12.02
C PHE A 15 4.36 1.49 12.87
N PRO A 16 4.36 1.22 14.20
CA PRO A 16 3.26 1.54 15.11
C PRO A 16 2.66 2.94 14.94
N THR A 17 3.50 3.98 14.89
CA THR A 17 3.02 5.36 14.76
C THR A 17 2.36 5.61 13.40
N LEU A 18 2.94 5.07 12.33
CA LEU A 18 2.39 5.22 10.98
C LEU A 18 1.10 4.41 10.81
N SER A 19 1.07 3.19 11.36
CA SER A 19 -0.10 2.30 11.43
C SER A 19 -1.27 2.98 12.14
N GLU A 20 -1.06 3.61 13.29
CA GLU A 20 -2.10 4.32 14.04
C GLU A 20 -2.75 5.44 13.21
N LYS A 21 -1.95 6.17 12.42
CA LYS A 21 -2.43 7.29 11.58
C LYS A 21 -3.02 6.83 10.25
N LEU A 22 -2.69 5.62 9.79
CA LEU A 22 -3.01 5.12 8.45
C LEU A 22 -4.52 5.16 8.15
N PRO A 23 -5.44 4.69 9.01
CA PRO A 23 -6.87 4.74 8.73
C PRO A 23 -7.37 6.15 8.40
N ARG A 24 -6.90 7.17 9.15
CA ARG A 24 -7.29 8.57 8.94
C ARG A 24 -6.73 9.13 7.63
N LEU A 25 -5.49 8.78 7.27
CA LEU A 25 -4.87 9.19 6.02
C LEU A 25 -5.62 8.59 4.82
N ILE A 26 -5.93 7.29 4.87
CA ILE A 26 -6.71 6.58 3.85
C ILE A 26 -8.10 7.22 3.69
N HIS A 27 -8.77 7.52 4.79
CA HIS A 27 -10.07 8.20 4.76
C HIS A 27 -9.97 9.62 4.16
N THR A 28 -8.94 10.38 4.49
CA THR A 28 -8.69 11.72 3.91
C THR A 28 -8.43 11.65 2.41
N LEU A 29 -7.81 10.56 1.94
CA LEU A 29 -7.64 10.26 0.52
C LEU A 29 -8.91 9.72 -0.14
N GLY A 30 -10.04 9.63 0.57
CA GLY A 30 -11.34 9.23 0.04
C GLY A 30 -11.51 7.72 -0.14
N PHE A 31 -10.76 6.91 0.61
CA PHE A 31 -10.88 5.45 0.63
C PHE A 31 -11.43 4.96 1.98
N HIS A 32 -12.20 3.88 1.94
CA HIS A 32 -12.87 3.32 3.12
C HIS A 32 -12.14 2.07 3.62
N TYR A 33 -11.54 1.35 2.69
CA TYR A 33 -10.89 0.09 2.91
C TYR A 33 -9.42 0.21 2.55
N PHE A 34 -8.54 -0.39 3.35
CA PHE A 34 -7.14 -0.56 3.00
C PHE A 34 -6.62 -1.91 3.46
N HIS A 35 -5.54 -2.32 2.81
CA HIS A 35 -4.76 -3.48 3.22
C HIS A 35 -3.31 -3.27 2.88
N PHE A 36 -2.48 -3.25 3.91
CA PHE A 36 -1.05 -3.33 3.80
C PHE A 36 -0.60 -4.76 4.07
N ALA A 37 0.30 -5.27 3.23
CA ALA A 37 1.02 -6.50 3.54
C ALA A 37 2.47 -6.33 3.14
N TYR A 38 3.35 -6.77 4.02
CA TYR A 38 4.80 -6.83 3.85
C TYR A 38 5.23 -8.28 3.99
N VAL A 39 6.10 -8.73 3.09
CA VAL A 39 6.61 -10.09 3.01
C VAL A 39 8.11 -10.04 2.76
N SER A 40 8.84 -10.73 3.64
CA SER A 40 10.28 -10.98 3.53
C SER A 40 10.59 -12.39 4.05
N VAL A 41 11.83 -12.82 3.93
CA VAL A 41 12.27 -14.12 4.47
C VAL A 41 12.15 -14.16 6.00
N ARG A 42 12.37 -13.02 6.68
CA ARG A 42 12.43 -12.95 8.15
C ARG A 42 11.10 -12.59 8.79
N ARG A 43 10.26 -11.85 8.07
CA ARG A 43 9.09 -11.19 8.63
C ARG A 43 7.96 -11.06 7.63
N ASN A 44 6.76 -11.30 8.11
CA ASN A 44 5.52 -11.01 7.41
C ASN A 44 4.65 -10.13 8.31
N VAL A 45 4.19 -9.00 7.79
CA VAL A 45 3.31 -8.07 8.50
C VAL A 45 2.09 -7.83 7.63
N THR A 46 0.91 -7.86 8.24
CA THR A 46 -0.34 -7.51 7.58
C THR A 46 -1.12 -6.54 8.46
N GLU A 47 -1.71 -5.54 7.82
CA GLU A 47 -2.56 -4.54 8.46
C GLU A 47 -3.68 -4.16 7.50
N GLY A 48 -4.84 -3.80 8.03
CA GLY A 48 -5.96 -3.36 7.21
C GLY A 48 -7.30 -3.56 7.87
N ASN A 49 -8.33 -3.08 7.20
CA ASN A 49 -9.72 -3.17 7.62
C ASN A 49 -10.60 -3.87 6.58
N LEU A 50 -9.99 -4.71 5.72
CA LEU A 50 -10.76 -5.53 4.79
C LEU A 50 -11.64 -6.52 5.53
N LEU A 51 -12.85 -6.71 5.01
CA LEU A 51 -13.73 -7.79 5.45
C LEU A 51 -13.09 -9.17 5.16
N PRO A 52 -13.50 -10.24 5.88
CA PRO A 52 -13.05 -11.59 5.60
C PRO A 52 -13.19 -11.94 4.10
N GLY A 53 -12.15 -12.56 3.51
CA GLY A 53 -12.09 -12.82 2.07
C GLY A 53 -11.42 -11.71 1.26
N GLY A 54 -11.38 -10.47 1.76
CA GLY A 54 -10.83 -9.32 1.04
C GLY A 54 -9.35 -9.45 0.70
N ALA A 55 -8.54 -9.97 1.62
CA ALA A 55 -7.11 -10.17 1.38
C ALA A 55 -6.86 -11.17 0.23
N GLN A 56 -7.65 -12.24 0.15
CA GLN A 56 -7.56 -13.23 -0.94
C GLN A 56 -7.92 -12.61 -2.30
N LEU A 57 -8.85 -11.66 -2.33
CA LEU A 57 -9.20 -10.91 -3.54
C LEU A 57 -8.09 -9.95 -3.97
N VAL A 58 -7.41 -9.30 -3.02
CA VAL A 58 -6.23 -8.47 -3.31
C VAL A 58 -5.09 -9.33 -3.90
N GLN A 59 -4.84 -10.50 -3.32
CA GLN A 59 -3.88 -11.46 -3.85
C GLN A 59 -4.29 -11.98 -5.24
N ALA A 60 -5.59 -12.19 -5.46
CA ALA A 60 -6.13 -12.55 -6.76
C ALA A 60 -5.76 -11.50 -7.82
N ALA A 61 -6.03 -10.22 -7.52
CA ALA A 61 -5.72 -9.11 -8.42
C ALA A 61 -4.22 -9.05 -8.71
N LEU A 62 -3.37 -9.09 -7.70
CA LEU A 62 -1.90 -9.09 -7.88
C LEU A 62 -1.41 -10.24 -8.75
N GLY A 63 -2.02 -11.42 -8.64
CA GLY A 63 -1.69 -12.59 -9.47
C GLY A 63 -2.00 -12.43 -10.96
N THR A 64 -2.85 -11.47 -11.34
CA THR A 64 -3.22 -11.21 -12.75
C THR A 64 -2.18 -10.36 -13.48
N ARG A 65 -1.23 -9.75 -12.76
CA ARG A 65 -0.20 -8.88 -13.34
C ARG A 65 0.64 -9.66 -14.36
N PRO A 66 0.82 -9.12 -15.59
CA PRO A 66 1.69 -9.73 -16.59
C PRO A 66 3.10 -9.93 -16.06
N GLU A 67 3.79 -10.98 -16.53
CA GLU A 67 5.11 -11.38 -16.02
C GLU A 67 6.13 -10.23 -16.07
N HIS A 68 6.16 -9.47 -17.17
CA HIS A 68 7.09 -8.35 -17.37
C HIS A 68 6.89 -7.17 -16.38
N VAL A 69 5.74 -7.07 -15.71
CA VAL A 69 5.48 -6.06 -14.66
C VAL A 69 5.26 -6.66 -13.28
N ARG A 70 5.28 -8.00 -13.14
CA ARG A 70 5.00 -8.70 -11.88
C ARG A 70 5.91 -8.25 -10.73
N TYR A 71 7.15 -7.90 -11.05
CA TYR A 71 8.16 -7.44 -10.09
C TYR A 71 8.34 -5.92 -10.05
N SER A 72 7.52 -5.16 -10.79
CA SER A 72 7.57 -3.71 -10.82
C SER A 72 6.69 -3.06 -9.74
N ASN A 73 7.00 -1.81 -9.41
CA ASN A 73 6.21 -0.97 -8.49
C ASN A 73 5.06 -0.22 -9.21
N LEU A 74 4.69 -0.64 -10.43
CA LEU A 74 3.57 -0.04 -11.15
C LEU A 74 2.24 -0.31 -10.42
N PRO A 75 1.36 0.70 -10.25
CA PRO A 75 0.07 0.51 -9.61
C PRO A 75 -0.81 -0.44 -10.44
N LEU A 76 -1.63 -1.23 -9.75
CA LEU A 76 -2.65 -2.09 -10.35
C LEU A 76 -4.03 -1.52 -10.03
N LEU A 77 -4.74 -1.03 -11.03
CA LEU A 77 -6.11 -0.53 -10.87
C LEU A 77 -7.06 -1.65 -10.46
N TRP A 78 -8.02 -1.32 -9.60
CA TRP A 78 -9.09 -2.23 -9.20
C TRP A 78 -10.29 -2.07 -10.13
N ASP A 79 -10.28 -2.80 -11.24
CA ASP A 79 -11.29 -2.72 -12.30
C ASP A 79 -11.67 -4.09 -12.87
N ALA A 80 -12.73 -4.12 -13.68
CA ALA A 80 -13.21 -5.34 -14.31
C ALA A 80 -12.17 -6.01 -15.21
N GLN A 81 -11.24 -5.23 -15.80
CA GLN A 81 -10.20 -5.76 -16.69
C GLN A 81 -9.18 -6.60 -15.92
N THR A 82 -8.82 -6.17 -14.70
CA THR A 82 -7.96 -6.92 -13.78
C THR A 82 -8.54 -8.30 -13.48
N PHE A 83 -9.85 -8.39 -13.28
CA PHE A 83 -10.53 -9.65 -12.99
C PHE A 83 -11.11 -10.36 -14.21
N ARG A 84 -10.71 -10.00 -15.44
CA ARG A 84 -11.27 -10.58 -16.67
C ARG A 84 -11.16 -12.10 -16.73
N ARG A 85 -10.10 -12.69 -16.15
CA ARG A 85 -9.89 -14.15 -16.07
C ARG A 85 -10.51 -14.81 -14.84
N SER A 86 -11.08 -14.03 -13.92
CA SER A 86 -11.71 -14.49 -12.68
C SER A 86 -12.96 -13.65 -12.34
N PRO A 87 -14.00 -13.64 -13.19
CA PRO A 87 -15.19 -12.81 -12.96
C PRO A 87 -15.91 -13.11 -11.64
N ASP A 88 -15.79 -14.34 -11.13
CA ASP A 88 -16.39 -14.77 -9.86
C ASP A 88 -15.79 -14.00 -8.68
N ARG A 89 -14.46 -13.83 -8.69
CA ARG A 89 -13.75 -13.01 -7.70
C ARG A 89 -14.12 -11.54 -7.79
N TRP A 90 -14.42 -11.03 -8.99
CA TRP A 90 -14.94 -9.68 -9.16
C TRP A 90 -16.31 -9.50 -8.50
N ARG A 91 -17.21 -10.48 -8.66
CA ARG A 91 -18.53 -10.48 -8.02
C ARG A 91 -18.41 -10.55 -6.49
N GLU A 92 -17.53 -11.39 -5.99
CA GLU A 92 -17.22 -11.48 -4.55
C GLU A 92 -16.69 -10.15 -4.00
N ALA A 93 -15.74 -9.51 -4.69
CA ALA A 93 -15.23 -8.18 -4.33
C ALA A 93 -16.36 -7.15 -4.24
N HIS A 94 -17.25 -7.14 -5.23
CA HIS A 94 -18.41 -6.24 -5.24
C HIS A 94 -19.39 -6.47 -4.09
N ALA A 95 -19.60 -7.74 -3.70
CA ALA A 95 -20.44 -8.12 -2.57
C ALA A 95 -19.85 -7.65 -1.24
N LEU A 96 -18.52 -7.61 -1.12
CA LEU A 96 -17.80 -7.07 0.03
C LEU A 96 -17.63 -5.54 0.00
N GLY A 97 -18.17 -4.85 -1.01
CA GLY A 97 -18.01 -3.39 -1.14
C GLY A 97 -16.62 -2.95 -1.64
N LEU A 98 -15.78 -3.88 -2.08
CA LEU A 98 -14.46 -3.62 -2.66
C LEU A 98 -14.61 -3.35 -4.16
N ARG A 99 -15.00 -2.14 -4.55
CA ARG A 99 -15.44 -1.85 -5.93
C ARG A 99 -14.48 -0.98 -6.73
N HIS A 100 -13.86 -0.01 -6.09
CA HIS A 100 -13.03 1.00 -6.77
C HIS A 100 -11.78 1.29 -5.97
N GLY A 101 -10.65 1.45 -6.65
CA GLY A 101 -9.37 1.72 -6.00
C GLY A 101 -8.18 1.22 -6.80
N TRP A 102 -7.06 1.00 -6.13
CA TRP A 102 -5.89 0.36 -6.72
C TRP A 102 -5.00 -0.27 -5.64
N ILE A 103 -4.03 -1.04 -6.12
CA ILE A 103 -2.98 -1.64 -5.31
C ILE A 103 -1.66 -0.98 -5.71
N GLN A 104 -0.90 -0.51 -4.72
CA GLN A 104 0.41 0.10 -4.89
C GLN A 104 1.50 -0.85 -4.36
N PRO A 105 2.13 -1.65 -5.23
CA PRO A 105 3.22 -2.53 -4.86
C PRO A 105 4.49 -1.74 -4.57
N VAL A 106 5.31 -2.27 -3.66
CA VAL A 106 6.66 -1.80 -3.36
C VAL A 106 7.57 -3.02 -3.26
N ARG A 107 8.69 -2.99 -3.98
CA ARG A 107 9.76 -3.97 -3.89
C ARG A 107 11.07 -3.24 -3.66
N LEU A 108 11.76 -3.61 -2.59
CA LEU A 108 13.06 -3.08 -2.23
C LEU A 108 13.94 -4.25 -1.77
N GLY A 109 15.04 -4.49 -2.48
CA GLY A 109 15.90 -5.65 -2.23
C GLY A 109 15.13 -6.97 -2.30
N LEU A 110 15.21 -7.76 -1.21
CA LEU A 110 14.55 -9.06 -1.10
C LEU A 110 13.14 -8.99 -0.50
N ALA A 111 12.75 -7.83 0.03
CA ALA A 111 11.44 -7.61 0.62
C ALA A 111 10.45 -7.10 -0.43
N SER A 112 9.17 -7.41 -0.22
CA SER A 112 8.08 -6.87 -1.01
C SER A 112 6.89 -6.54 -0.14
N SER A 113 6.22 -5.43 -0.44
CA SER A 113 4.96 -5.06 0.18
C SER A 113 3.98 -4.54 -0.86
N TYR A 114 2.75 -4.29 -0.41
CA TYR A 114 1.81 -3.49 -1.14
C TYR A 114 0.87 -2.76 -0.18
N LEU A 115 0.29 -1.68 -0.67
CA LEU A 115 -0.85 -1.00 -0.06
C LEU A 115 -2.02 -1.02 -1.04
N ALA A 116 -3.08 -1.75 -0.72
CA ALA A 116 -4.36 -1.69 -1.42
C ALA A 116 -5.24 -0.61 -0.77
N VAL A 117 -5.86 0.24 -1.57
CA VAL A 117 -6.83 1.25 -1.11
C VAL A 117 -8.10 1.13 -1.94
N LEU A 118 -9.25 0.99 -1.28
CA LEU A 118 -10.50 0.58 -1.89
C LEU A 118 -11.68 1.37 -1.30
N ARG A 119 -12.73 1.55 -2.11
CA ARG A 119 -13.98 2.19 -1.69
C ARG A 119 -15.20 1.55 -2.38
N PRO A 120 -16.39 1.63 -1.76
CA PRO A 120 -17.61 1.00 -2.29
C PRO A 120 -18.30 1.81 -3.39
N HIS A 121 -18.05 3.12 -3.46
CA HIS A 121 -18.75 4.02 -4.36
C HIS A 121 -17.77 4.93 -5.09
N VAL A 122 -18.19 5.44 -6.25
CA VAL A 122 -17.44 6.35 -7.13
C VAL A 122 -16.18 5.69 -7.70
N SER A 123 -16.12 5.54 -9.02
CA SER A 123 -14.90 5.03 -9.68
C SER A 123 -13.73 5.98 -9.46
N VAL A 124 -12.51 5.45 -9.43
CA VAL A 124 -11.30 6.28 -9.43
C VAL A 124 -11.11 6.78 -10.86
N SER A 125 -11.19 8.10 -11.06
CA SER A 125 -10.89 8.70 -12.36
C SER A 125 -9.38 8.72 -12.62
N ARG A 126 -8.96 8.94 -13.87
CA ARG A 126 -7.54 9.11 -14.20
C ARG A 126 -6.94 10.31 -13.47
N ASP A 127 -7.66 11.43 -13.45
CA ASP A 127 -7.21 12.65 -12.77
C ASP A 127 -7.07 12.43 -11.27
N GLU A 128 -8.02 11.74 -10.65
CA GLU A 128 -7.95 11.37 -9.23
C GLU A 128 -6.75 10.47 -8.96
N LEU A 129 -6.51 9.47 -9.82
CA LEU A 129 -5.34 8.61 -9.72
C LEU A 129 -4.06 9.45 -9.75
N TYR A 130 -3.87 10.31 -10.75
CA TYR A 130 -2.69 11.17 -10.86
C TYR A 130 -2.50 12.06 -9.63
N LEU A 131 -3.56 12.68 -9.13
CA LEU A 131 -3.51 13.56 -7.95
C LEU A 131 -3.15 12.82 -6.66
N LYS A 132 -3.60 11.56 -6.51
CA LYS A 132 -3.43 10.78 -5.28
C LYS A 132 -2.29 9.76 -5.33
N SER A 133 -1.77 9.44 -6.52
CA SER A 133 -0.70 8.45 -6.71
C SER A 133 0.55 8.81 -5.93
N ALA A 134 0.99 10.07 -5.95
CA ALA A 134 2.17 10.50 -5.21
C ALA A 134 2.03 10.19 -3.70
N TRP A 135 0.87 10.49 -3.12
CA TRP A 135 0.58 10.19 -1.72
C TRP A 135 0.57 8.69 -1.44
N ILE A 136 -0.16 7.89 -2.22
CA ILE A 136 -0.25 6.44 -1.97
C ILE A 136 1.09 5.73 -2.22
N MET A 137 1.86 6.16 -3.22
CA MET A 137 3.23 5.67 -3.45
C MET A 137 4.11 5.95 -2.23
N TRP A 138 4.10 7.20 -1.76
CA TRP A 138 4.87 7.59 -0.59
C TRP A 138 4.42 6.83 0.66
N LEU A 139 3.12 6.73 0.93
CA LEU A 139 2.60 5.97 2.09
C LEU A 139 3.04 4.49 2.04
N SER A 140 2.92 3.85 0.87
CA SER A 140 3.30 2.44 0.69
C SER A 140 4.79 2.22 0.91
N GLU A 141 5.64 3.13 0.41
CA GLU A 141 7.09 3.08 0.63
C GLU A 141 7.46 3.32 2.10
N ARG A 142 6.82 4.28 2.78
CA ARG A 142 7.09 4.53 4.20
C ARG A 142 6.66 3.40 5.10
N LEU A 143 5.51 2.77 4.83
CA LEU A 143 5.10 1.55 5.53
C LEU A 143 6.11 0.41 5.29
N HIS A 144 6.62 0.26 4.06
CA HIS A 144 7.64 -0.73 3.74
C HIS A 144 8.92 -0.52 4.56
N LEU A 145 9.48 0.69 4.53
CA LEU A 145 10.71 1.03 5.25
C LEU A 145 10.53 0.91 6.77
N ALA A 146 9.38 1.34 7.31
CA ALA A 146 9.10 1.23 8.74
C ALA A 146 9.07 -0.23 9.22
N VAL A 147 8.56 -1.17 8.41
CA VAL A 147 8.60 -2.60 8.74
C VAL A 147 10.00 -3.20 8.59
N GLU A 148 10.75 -2.81 7.54
CA GLU A 148 12.11 -3.29 7.30
C GLU A 148 13.06 -2.85 8.43
N TYR A 149 12.99 -1.59 8.86
CA TYR A 149 13.92 -1.04 9.87
C TYR A 149 13.51 -1.28 11.33
N SER A 150 12.28 -1.75 11.59
CA SER A 150 11.84 -2.05 12.95
C SER A 150 12.39 -3.36 13.51
N ASP A 151 13.21 -4.11 12.75
CA ASP A 151 13.84 -5.37 13.18
C ASP A 151 15.37 -5.27 13.38
N GLY A 152 15.88 -4.05 13.48
CA GLY A 152 17.28 -3.77 13.74
C GLY A 152 17.76 -2.64 12.87
N ALA A 153 18.05 -1.49 13.48
CA ALA A 153 19.00 -0.58 12.90
C ALA A 153 20.24 -1.41 12.51
N PRO A 154 20.74 -1.35 11.26
CA PRO A 154 22.17 -1.55 11.13
C PRO A 154 22.79 -0.54 12.09
N ASP A 155 23.78 -0.98 12.86
CA ASP A 155 24.69 -0.07 13.57
C ASP A 155 25.34 0.83 12.52
N LEU A 156 24.62 1.87 12.09
CA LEU A 156 25.14 3.00 11.37
C LEU A 156 25.86 3.81 12.45
N GLY A 157 27.00 3.29 12.87
CA GLY A 157 27.98 4.06 13.61
C GLY A 157 28.17 5.39 12.90
N ASN A 158 27.80 6.46 13.58
CA ASN A 158 28.32 7.82 13.45
C ASN A 158 28.83 8.25 12.07
N HIS A 159 27.99 8.20 11.03
CA HIS A 159 28.33 8.85 9.74
C HIS A 159 27.31 9.92 9.30
N CYS A 160 26.47 10.40 10.22
CA CYS A 160 25.66 11.60 10.00
C CYS A 160 26.14 12.79 10.85
N LEU A 161 27.46 13.01 10.90
CA LEU A 161 28.09 14.28 11.25
C LEU A 161 29.37 14.36 10.40
N ASP A 162 29.23 14.95 9.20
CA ASP A 162 30.26 15.70 8.47
C ASP A 162 29.97 15.68 6.97
N ARG A 163 29.16 16.67 6.55
CA ARG A 163 29.48 17.44 5.34
C ARG A 163 29.14 18.89 5.62
N GLN A 164 30.20 19.63 5.93
CA GLN A 164 30.31 21.06 5.69
C GLN A 164 30.26 21.32 4.17
#